data_AF-A0AAE1UAE2-F1
#
_entry.id   AF-A0AAE1UAE2-F1
#
_cell.length_a   1.000
_cell.length_b   1.000
_cell.length_c   1.000
_cell.angle_alpha   90.00
_cell.angle_beta   90.00
_cell.angle_gamma   90.00
#
_symmetry.space_group_name_H-M   'P 1'
#
loop_
_entity.id
_entity.type
_entity.pdbx_description
1 polymer ?
#
loop_
_entity_poly.entity_id
_entity_poly.type
_entity_poly.pdbx_seq_one_letter_code
_entity_poly.pdbx_strand_id
1 'polypeptide(L)'
;MLLFSDASTEAFPDRESEVDRQQQDLLHDVSSLSNTSGRVPDASSSAFSGRLSKEEDGQQQDFLHDVSSLSNDATLTSEERGVMRLMRDVQMQAIRQPVFAVEMLNLQQTINHNLYQQVLQLKKQVADLVKEIAQLKKELEICEEQKQNSLLEATACLKESLGGKFTNAQVDFLISRKPIVRWEEEDISNAIAIRRLSTKSYHFLHNKMMIPLPSVTTLKRWVSKISVEPGILHSVLRLLKHQSERMTDKERLCTLSMDETSVCGEWT
;
A
#
# COMPACT_ATOMS: atom_id res chain seq x y z
N MET A 1 -15.62 20.67 34.18
CA MET A 1 -15.81 19.21 34.32
C MET A 1 -16.01 18.63 32.94
N LEU A 2 -14.91 18.18 32.32
CA LEU A 2 -14.80 17.12 31.31
C LEU A 2 -13.29 16.90 31.15
N LEU A 3 -12.83 15.76 31.64
CA LEU A 3 -11.45 15.31 31.72
C LEU A 3 -11.14 14.45 30.48
N PHE A 4 -10.03 14.73 29.81
CA PHE A 4 -9.28 13.82 28.95
C PHE A 4 -7.81 14.26 29.14
N SER A 5 -7.07 13.77 30.14
CA SER A 5 -6.45 12.45 30.30
C SER A 5 -5.59 12.04 29.11
N ASP A 6 -4.28 12.06 29.38
CA ASP A 6 -3.15 11.67 28.56
C ASP A 6 -3.34 10.31 27.88
N ALA A 7 -2.94 10.24 26.61
CA ALA A 7 -2.57 9.00 25.95
C ALA A 7 -1.18 9.20 25.34
N SER A 8 -0.22 8.57 26.00
CA SER A 8 1.17 8.42 25.62
C SER A 8 1.33 8.02 24.15
N THR A 9 2.28 8.67 23.48
CA THR A 9 2.79 8.30 22.17
C THR A 9 3.54 6.97 22.29
N GLU A 10 2.84 5.85 22.14
CA GLU A 10 3.48 4.58 21.82
C GLU A 10 3.90 4.59 20.35
N ALA A 11 5.21 4.46 20.14
CA ALA A 11 5.81 4.26 18.83
C ALA A 11 5.26 2.95 18.23
N PHE A 12 4.50 3.08 17.14
CA PHE A 12 4.11 1.95 16.31
C PHE A 12 5.37 1.27 15.75
N PRO A 13 5.56 -0.04 15.95
CA PRO A 13 6.67 -0.75 15.32
C PRO A 13 6.43 -0.86 13.81
N ASP A 14 7.50 -0.63 13.03
CA ASP A 14 7.57 -0.68 11.57
C ASP A 14 7.02 -2.00 10.99
N ARG A 15 5.71 -1.99 10.66
CA ARG A 15 5.05 -3.11 9.96
C ARG A 15 5.55 -3.30 8.53
N GLU A 16 6.16 -2.28 7.92
CA GLU A 16 6.77 -2.39 6.58
C GLU A 16 8.00 -3.32 6.61
N SER A 17 8.78 -3.31 7.70
CA SER A 17 9.99 -4.13 7.81
C SER A 17 9.72 -5.64 7.94
N GLU A 18 8.53 -6.02 8.38
CA GLU A 18 8.16 -7.42 8.64
C GLU A 18 7.54 -8.08 7.40
N VAL A 19 6.81 -7.30 6.59
CA VAL A 19 6.30 -7.73 5.29
C VAL A 19 7.44 -7.88 4.28
N ASP A 20 8.44 -7.00 4.30
CA ASP A 20 9.62 -7.09 3.43
C ASP A 20 10.53 -8.28 3.78
N ARG A 21 10.65 -8.64 5.08
CA ARG A 21 11.37 -9.85 5.50
C ARG A 21 10.64 -11.13 5.08
N GLN A 22 9.32 -11.19 5.26
CA GLN A 22 8.54 -12.35 4.80
C GLN A 22 8.52 -12.50 3.28
N GLN A 23 8.61 -11.39 2.53
CA GLN A 23 8.72 -11.44 1.06
C GLN A 23 10.12 -11.82 0.57
N GLN A 24 11.19 -11.47 1.29
CA GLN A 24 12.55 -11.94 0.99
C GLN A 24 12.74 -13.44 1.25
N ASP A 25 12.15 -13.97 2.32
CA ASP A 25 12.20 -15.40 2.63
C ASP A 25 11.47 -16.25 1.56
N LEU A 26 10.34 -15.76 1.04
CA LEU A 26 9.61 -16.41 -0.06
C LEU A 26 10.35 -16.37 -1.41
N LEU A 27 11.12 -15.32 -1.67
CA LEU A 27 11.95 -15.23 -2.89
C LEU A 27 13.20 -16.11 -2.81
N HIS A 28 13.77 -16.30 -1.61
CA HIS A 28 14.89 -17.19 -1.39
C HIS A 28 14.48 -18.67 -1.61
N ASP A 29 13.32 -19.09 -1.11
CA ASP A 29 12.82 -20.46 -1.26
C ASP A 29 12.52 -20.86 -2.72
N VAL A 30 12.03 -19.92 -3.53
CA VAL A 30 11.77 -20.13 -4.96
C VAL A 30 13.07 -20.23 -5.77
N SER A 31 14.14 -19.55 -5.32
CA SER A 31 15.47 -19.63 -5.95
C SER A 31 16.24 -20.92 -5.61
N SER A 32 15.95 -21.55 -4.46
CA SER A 32 16.53 -22.86 -4.09
C SER A 32 15.92 -24.05 -4.84
N LEU A 33 14.74 -23.89 -5.46
CA LEU A 33 14.10 -24.94 -6.26
C LEU A 33 14.60 -25.00 -7.72
N SER A 34 15.40 -24.03 -8.16
CA SER A 34 15.99 -24.02 -9.51
C SER A 34 17.39 -24.65 -9.59
N ASN A 35 17.96 -25.09 -8.46
CA ASN A 35 19.37 -25.50 -8.39
C ASN A 35 19.62 -26.92 -7.83
N THR A 36 18.69 -27.86 -8.01
CA THR A 36 18.99 -29.30 -7.83
C THR A 36 19.23 -29.98 -9.18
N SER A 37 20.41 -29.73 -9.72
CA SER A 37 21.02 -30.56 -10.76
C SER A 37 21.44 -31.90 -10.13
N GLY A 38 20.55 -32.89 -10.21
CA GLY A 38 20.81 -34.29 -9.89
C GLY A 38 21.24 -35.07 -11.13
N ARG A 39 22.54 -35.01 -11.40
CA ARG A 39 23.37 -35.85 -12.28
C ARG A 39 22.79 -37.24 -12.62
N VAL A 40 22.46 -37.46 -13.90
CA VAL A 40 22.37 -38.80 -14.51
C VAL A 40 23.69 -39.05 -15.27
N PRO A 41 24.42 -40.16 -15.04
CA PRO A 41 25.52 -40.56 -15.91
C PRO A 41 25.03 -41.35 -17.12
N ASP A 42 25.76 -41.08 -18.21
CA ASP A 42 25.67 -41.51 -19.60
C ASP A 42 25.68 -43.01 -19.92
N ALA A 43 25.41 -43.24 -21.21
CA ALA A 43 25.68 -44.40 -22.07
C ALA A 43 24.50 -45.39 -22.21
N SER A 44 23.98 -45.70 -23.42
CA SER A 44 24.65 -45.72 -24.73
C SER A 44 23.65 -45.73 -25.90
N SER A 45 23.93 -44.89 -26.90
CA SER A 45 23.99 -45.19 -28.34
C SER A 45 22.89 -46.07 -28.98
N SER A 46 22.08 -45.47 -29.85
CA SER A 46 22.35 -45.54 -31.31
C SER A 46 21.41 -44.62 -32.10
N ALA A 47 22.01 -43.81 -32.95
CA ALA A 47 21.35 -43.00 -33.96
C ALA A 47 20.69 -43.86 -35.05
N PHE A 48 19.56 -43.42 -35.59
CA PHE A 48 19.36 -43.43 -37.04
C PHE A 48 18.33 -42.37 -37.45
N SER A 49 18.73 -41.54 -38.40
CA SER A 49 17.97 -40.45 -39.00
C SER A 49 17.29 -40.95 -40.28
N GLY A 50 16.17 -40.32 -40.67
CA GLY A 50 15.79 -40.23 -42.08
C GLY A 50 14.41 -40.76 -42.49
N ARG A 51 13.49 -39.81 -42.75
CA ARG A 51 12.74 -39.62 -44.01
C ARG A 51 12.53 -40.87 -44.90
N LEU A 52 11.28 -41.22 -45.22
CA LEU A 52 10.81 -41.46 -46.60
C LEU A 52 9.30 -41.73 -46.69
N SER A 53 8.76 -41.27 -47.80
CA SER A 53 7.41 -41.41 -48.32
C SER A 53 7.11 -42.83 -48.83
N LYS A 54 5.80 -43.12 -48.96
CA LYS A 54 5.08 -43.93 -49.99
C LYS A 54 5.66 -45.27 -50.48
N GLU A 55 4.69 -46.16 -50.74
CA GLU A 55 4.74 -47.40 -51.53
C GLU A 55 5.44 -48.59 -50.84
N GLU A 56 4.64 -49.61 -50.48
CA GLU A 56 4.60 -50.86 -51.24
C GLU A 56 3.44 -51.75 -50.74
N ASP A 57 2.68 -52.24 -51.71
CA ASP A 57 1.79 -53.37 -51.62
C ASP A 57 2.57 -54.66 -51.32
N GLY A 58 1.92 -55.59 -50.62
CA GLY A 58 2.24 -57.02 -50.76
C GLY A 58 2.71 -57.72 -49.48
N GLN A 59 2.06 -58.85 -49.22
CA GLN A 59 2.52 -59.96 -48.38
C GLN A 59 2.46 -59.76 -46.86
N GLN A 60 1.26 -59.97 -46.31
CA GLN A 60 1.07 -60.73 -45.07
C GLN A 60 -0.17 -61.62 -45.23
N GLN A 61 -0.09 -62.52 -46.22
CA GLN A 61 -0.55 -63.89 -46.02
C GLN A 61 0.49 -64.58 -45.12
N ASP A 62 0.05 -65.60 -44.37
CA ASP A 62 0.86 -66.43 -43.47
C ASP A 62 1.06 -65.90 -42.04
N PHE A 63 -0.04 -65.78 -41.28
CA PHE A 63 -0.06 -66.13 -39.85
C PHE A 63 -1.49 -66.46 -39.36
N LEU A 64 -2.24 -67.20 -40.17
CA LEU A 64 -3.52 -67.82 -39.78
C LEU A 64 -3.58 -69.25 -40.31
N HIS A 65 -2.58 -70.05 -39.94
CA HIS A 65 -2.55 -71.47 -40.23
C HIS A 65 -2.02 -72.30 -39.07
N ASP A 66 -2.36 -71.96 -37.81
CA ASP A 66 -2.11 -72.91 -36.71
C ASP A 66 -2.94 -72.70 -35.43
N VAL A 67 -4.26 -72.49 -35.54
CA VAL A 67 -5.17 -72.60 -34.38
C VAL A 67 -6.47 -73.35 -34.69
N SER A 68 -6.53 -74.04 -35.83
CA SER A 68 -7.61 -75.01 -36.15
C SER A 68 -7.23 -76.46 -35.83
N SER A 69 -6.04 -76.68 -35.28
CA SER A 69 -5.48 -78.00 -34.94
C SER A 69 -5.68 -78.41 -33.47
N LEU A 70 -6.78 -77.98 -32.82
CA LEU A 70 -7.24 -78.58 -31.56
C LEU A 70 -8.78 -78.61 -31.50
N SER A 71 -9.40 -79.34 -32.42
CA SER A 71 -10.78 -79.79 -32.29
C SER A 71 -10.95 -81.19 -32.88
N ASN A 72 -10.21 -82.15 -32.34
CA ASN A 72 -10.61 -83.57 -32.40
C ASN A 72 -10.90 -84.01 -30.95
N ASP A 73 -12.05 -83.58 -30.47
CA ASP A 73 -12.56 -83.90 -29.14
C ASP A 73 -13.49 -85.11 -29.27
N ALA A 74 -12.90 -86.32 -29.32
CA ALA A 74 -13.67 -87.56 -29.47
C ALA A 74 -13.07 -88.73 -28.68
N THR A 75 -12.54 -88.50 -27.46
CA THR A 75 -12.33 -89.53 -26.43
C THR A 75 -11.95 -88.92 -25.06
N LEU A 76 -12.81 -88.05 -24.50
CA LEU A 76 -12.62 -87.56 -23.11
C LEU A 76 -13.79 -87.97 -22.20
N THR A 77 -13.45 -88.58 -21.08
CA THR A 77 -14.36 -88.96 -19.99
C THR A 77 -14.99 -87.72 -19.33
N SER A 78 -16.08 -87.91 -18.58
CA SER A 78 -16.85 -86.80 -17.98
C SER A 78 -16.01 -85.95 -17.01
N GLU A 79 -15.02 -86.56 -16.34
CA GLU A 79 -14.10 -85.87 -15.44
C GLU A 79 -13.10 -85.00 -16.23
N GLU A 80 -12.55 -85.51 -17.34
CA GLU A 80 -11.62 -84.78 -18.20
C GLU A 80 -12.26 -83.55 -18.86
N ARG A 81 -13.55 -83.62 -19.22
CA ARG A 81 -14.34 -82.45 -19.68
C ARG A 81 -14.60 -81.42 -18.59
N GLY A 82 -14.62 -81.83 -17.32
CA GLY A 82 -14.69 -80.92 -16.17
C GLY A 82 -13.37 -80.20 -15.95
N VAL A 83 -12.25 -80.95 -16.01
CA VAL A 83 -10.88 -80.42 -15.89
C VAL A 83 -10.55 -79.47 -17.04
N MET A 84 -10.94 -79.77 -18.29
CA MET A 84 -10.75 -78.87 -19.42
C MET A 84 -11.57 -77.58 -19.33
N ARG A 85 -12.77 -77.62 -18.74
CA ARG A 85 -13.53 -76.40 -18.44
C ARG A 85 -12.86 -75.55 -17.36
N LEU A 86 -12.43 -76.18 -16.28
CA LEU A 86 -11.67 -75.52 -15.22
C LEU A 86 -10.33 -74.97 -15.71
N MET A 87 -9.58 -75.70 -16.54
CA MET A 87 -8.35 -75.20 -17.16
C MET A 87 -8.62 -74.04 -18.12
N ARG A 88 -9.70 -74.09 -18.90
CA ARG A 88 -10.10 -72.98 -19.76
C ARG A 88 -10.51 -71.75 -18.95
N ASP A 89 -11.22 -71.93 -17.84
CA ASP A 89 -11.62 -70.85 -16.95
C ASP A 89 -10.41 -70.27 -16.18
N VAL A 90 -9.49 -71.11 -15.72
CA VAL A 90 -8.22 -70.71 -15.10
C VAL A 90 -7.32 -69.99 -16.10
N GLN A 91 -7.27 -70.45 -17.36
CA GLN A 91 -6.49 -69.83 -18.42
C GLN A 91 -7.12 -68.51 -18.89
N MET A 92 -8.45 -68.44 -18.98
CA MET A 92 -9.18 -67.19 -19.20
C MET A 92 -9.00 -66.21 -18.04
N GLN A 93 -8.99 -66.67 -16.78
CA GLN A 93 -8.64 -65.84 -15.61
C GLN A 93 -7.18 -65.38 -15.63
N ALA A 94 -6.25 -66.24 -16.05
CA ALA A 94 -4.83 -65.92 -16.19
C ALA A 94 -4.56 -64.89 -17.31
N ILE A 95 -5.39 -64.85 -18.36
CA ILE A 95 -5.36 -63.82 -19.40
C ILE A 95 -6.07 -62.53 -18.94
N ARG A 96 -7.11 -62.63 -18.11
CA ARG A 96 -7.88 -61.47 -17.60
C ARG A 96 -7.09 -60.58 -16.62
N GLN A 97 -6.26 -61.21 -15.77
CA GLN A 97 -5.43 -60.52 -14.77
C GLN A 97 -4.43 -59.50 -15.37
N PRO A 98 -3.61 -59.85 -16.39
CA PRO A 98 -2.70 -58.89 -17.01
C PRO A 98 -3.42 -57.82 -17.83
N VAL A 99 -4.56 -58.12 -18.45
CA VAL A 99 -5.37 -57.12 -19.19
C VAL A 99 -5.90 -56.05 -18.24
N PHE A 100 -6.41 -56.43 -17.06
CA PHE A 100 -6.86 -55.50 -16.04
C PHE A 100 -5.71 -54.62 -15.49
N ALA A 101 -4.52 -55.21 -15.27
CA ALA A 101 -3.35 -54.46 -14.84
C ALA A 101 -2.87 -53.44 -15.89
N VAL A 102 -2.97 -53.77 -17.19
CA VAL A 102 -2.64 -52.86 -18.30
C VAL A 102 -3.66 -51.72 -18.41
N GLU A 103 -4.96 -52.00 -18.28
CA GLU A 103 -6.00 -50.96 -18.24
C GLU A 103 -5.82 -50.02 -17.05
N MET A 104 -5.49 -50.57 -15.88
CA MET A 104 -5.23 -49.80 -14.67
C MET A 104 -3.98 -48.92 -14.80
N LEU A 105 -2.91 -49.44 -15.45
CA LEU A 105 -1.70 -48.67 -15.75
C LEU A 105 -1.99 -47.52 -16.73
N ASN A 106 -2.75 -47.77 -17.79
CA ASN A 106 -3.14 -46.75 -18.77
C ASN A 106 -4.00 -45.65 -18.13
N LEU A 107 -4.91 -46.02 -17.22
CA LEU A 107 -5.69 -45.07 -16.44
C LEU A 107 -4.79 -44.21 -15.53
N GLN A 108 -3.84 -44.85 -14.83
CA GLN A 108 -2.87 -44.14 -13.99
C GLN A 108 -1.99 -43.17 -14.80
N GLN A 109 -1.55 -43.58 -15.98
CA GLN A 109 -0.79 -42.73 -16.90
C GLN A 109 -1.62 -41.54 -17.38
N THR A 110 -2.91 -41.76 -17.67
CA THR A 110 -3.83 -40.69 -18.07
C THR A 110 -4.07 -39.69 -16.94
N ILE A 111 -4.26 -40.16 -15.71
CA ILE A 111 -4.41 -39.31 -14.51
C ILE A 111 -3.15 -38.49 -14.28
N ASN A 112 -1.97 -39.12 -14.33
CA ASN A 112 -0.69 -38.44 -14.14
C ASN A 112 -0.46 -37.39 -15.23
N HIS A 113 -0.82 -37.70 -16.48
CA HIS A 113 -0.73 -36.74 -17.57
C HIS A 113 -1.65 -35.54 -17.36
N ASN A 114 -2.91 -35.77 -16.98
CA ASN A 114 -3.86 -34.69 -16.72
C ASN A 114 -3.41 -33.81 -15.53
N LEU A 115 -2.94 -34.44 -14.45
CA LEU A 115 -2.40 -33.74 -13.29
C LEU A 115 -1.18 -32.89 -13.66
N TYR A 116 -0.28 -33.42 -14.49
CA TYR A 116 0.88 -32.69 -14.99
C TYR A 116 0.48 -31.45 -15.82
N GLN A 117 -0.53 -31.58 -16.68
CA GLN A 117 -1.07 -30.45 -17.45
C GLN A 117 -1.67 -29.37 -16.53
N GLN A 118 -2.41 -29.77 -15.49
CA GLN A 118 -2.96 -28.83 -14.50
C GLN A 118 -1.85 -28.08 -13.76
N VAL A 119 -0.79 -28.78 -13.32
CA VAL A 119 0.36 -28.16 -12.65
C VAL A 119 1.05 -27.15 -13.57
N LEU A 120 1.19 -27.45 -14.86
CA LEU A 120 1.73 -26.51 -15.85
C LEU A 120 0.85 -25.27 -16.02
N GLN A 121 -0.47 -25.45 -16.12
CA GLN A 121 -1.42 -24.34 -16.23
C GLN A 121 -1.38 -23.44 -14.98
N LEU A 122 -1.39 -24.04 -13.78
CA LEU A 122 -1.29 -23.30 -12.52
C LEU A 122 0.04 -22.54 -12.40
N LYS A 123 1.16 -23.16 -12.79
CA LYS A 123 2.47 -22.48 -12.83
C LYS A 123 2.47 -21.28 -13.76
N LYS A 124 1.84 -21.39 -14.93
CA LYS A 124 1.70 -20.27 -15.87
C LYS A 124 0.85 -19.15 -15.26
N GLN A 125 -0.29 -19.49 -14.67
CA GLN A 125 -1.17 -18.52 -14.00
C GLN A 125 -0.45 -17.78 -12.87
N VAL A 126 0.33 -18.48 -12.04
CA VAL A 126 1.14 -17.85 -10.98
C VAL A 126 2.17 -16.89 -11.58
N ALA A 127 2.86 -17.28 -12.65
CA ALA A 127 3.84 -16.41 -13.31
C ALA A 127 3.20 -15.14 -13.91
N ASP A 128 2.00 -15.27 -14.48
CA ASP A 128 1.28 -14.14 -15.06
C ASP A 128 0.74 -13.20 -13.97
N LEU A 129 0.18 -13.74 -12.88
CA LEU A 129 -0.25 -12.95 -11.71
C LEU A 129 0.92 -12.21 -11.03
N VAL A 130 2.10 -12.83 -10.94
CA VAL A 130 3.30 -12.17 -10.39
C VAL A 130 3.73 -10.98 -11.24
N LYS A 131 3.65 -11.09 -12.57
CA LYS A 131 3.93 -9.97 -13.48
C LYS A 131 2.91 -8.84 -13.29
N GLU A 132 1.64 -9.18 -13.15
CA GLU A 132 0.57 -8.21 -12.91
C GLU A 132 0.76 -7.47 -11.59
N ILE A 133 1.09 -8.17 -10.51
CA ILE A 133 1.44 -7.54 -9.22
C ILE A 133 2.63 -6.59 -9.37
N ALA A 134 3.68 -6.98 -10.10
CA ALA A 134 4.84 -6.12 -10.31
C ALA A 134 4.51 -4.86 -11.11
N GLN A 135 3.64 -4.96 -12.12
CA GLN A 135 3.16 -3.82 -12.90
C GLN A 135 2.31 -2.88 -12.05
N LEU A 136 1.33 -3.42 -11.32
CA LEU A 136 0.46 -2.62 -10.45
C LEU A 136 1.23 -1.90 -9.35
N LYS A 137 2.25 -2.53 -8.75
CA LYS A 137 3.12 -1.88 -7.77
C LYS A 137 3.86 -0.68 -8.36
N LYS A 138 4.39 -0.82 -9.57
CA LYS A 138 5.09 0.27 -10.26
C LYS A 138 4.15 1.40 -10.63
N GLU A 139 2.94 1.09 -11.09
CA GLU A 139 1.93 2.10 -11.39
C GLU A 139 1.49 2.86 -10.14
N LEU A 140 1.37 2.17 -9.00
CA LEU A 140 1.03 2.77 -7.72
C LEU A 140 2.12 3.75 -7.25
N GLU A 141 3.40 3.36 -7.34
CA GLU A 141 4.54 4.23 -7.00
C GLU A 141 4.55 5.53 -7.83
N ILE A 142 4.35 5.41 -9.15
CA ILE A 142 4.27 6.58 -10.04
C ILE A 142 3.07 7.47 -9.69
N CYS A 143 1.92 6.87 -9.40
CA CYS A 143 0.71 7.59 -9.04
C CYS A 143 0.86 8.34 -7.71
N GLU A 144 1.52 7.74 -6.72
CA GLU A 144 1.82 8.37 -5.43
C GLU A 144 2.77 9.56 -5.58
N GLU A 145 3.84 9.40 -6.36
CA GLU A 145 4.78 10.49 -6.64
C GLU A 145 4.08 11.66 -7.36
N GLN A 146 3.28 11.37 -8.39
CA GLN A 146 2.51 12.39 -9.10
C GLN A 146 1.52 13.11 -8.18
N LYS A 147 0.81 12.38 -7.33
CA LYS A 147 -0.10 12.94 -6.35
C LYS A 147 0.63 13.87 -5.37
N GLN A 148 1.81 13.47 -4.91
CA GLN A 148 2.60 14.26 -3.96
C GLN A 148 3.15 15.54 -4.60
N ASN A 149 3.63 15.45 -5.84
CA ASN A 149 4.09 16.62 -6.61
C ASN A 149 2.93 17.58 -6.92
N SER A 150 1.79 17.05 -7.34
CA SER A 150 0.58 17.85 -7.60
C SER A 150 0.08 18.55 -6.33
N LEU A 151 0.10 17.87 -5.18
CA LEU A 151 -0.27 18.46 -3.90
C LEU A 151 0.70 19.59 -3.52
N LEU A 152 2.00 19.36 -3.68
CA LEU A 152 3.03 20.36 -3.38
C LEU A 152 2.85 21.62 -4.24
N GLU A 153 2.64 21.45 -5.55
CA GLU A 153 2.37 22.56 -6.47
C GLU A 153 1.08 23.31 -6.12
N ALA A 154 0.00 22.59 -5.82
CA ALA A 154 -1.27 23.19 -5.39
C ALA A 154 -1.11 23.99 -4.08
N THR A 155 -0.35 23.46 -3.11
CA THR A 155 -0.09 24.20 -1.87
C THR A 155 0.77 25.44 -2.10
N ALA A 156 1.76 25.37 -3.00
CA ALA A 156 2.60 26.53 -3.35
C ALA A 156 1.78 27.64 -4.03
N CYS A 157 0.95 27.27 -5.01
CA CYS A 157 0.05 28.21 -5.69
C CYS A 157 -0.94 28.87 -4.71
N LEU A 158 -1.47 28.11 -3.75
CA LEU A 158 -2.35 28.65 -2.71
C LEU A 158 -1.61 29.61 -1.77
N LYS A 159 -0.37 29.29 -1.39
CA LYS A 159 0.47 30.18 -0.56
C LYS A 159 0.72 31.51 -1.27
N GLU A 160 1.06 31.47 -2.55
CA GLU A 160 1.29 32.68 -3.36
C GLU A 160 0.02 33.53 -3.45
N SER A 161 -1.13 32.90 -3.72
CA SER A 161 -2.42 33.59 -3.83
C SER A 161 -2.86 34.27 -2.52
N LEU A 162 -2.48 33.70 -1.37
CA LEU A 162 -2.85 34.22 -0.04
C LEU A 162 -1.81 35.18 0.56
N GLY A 163 -0.56 35.14 0.11
CA GLY A 163 0.58 35.84 0.71
C GLY A 163 0.52 37.38 0.72
N GLY A 164 -0.46 37.98 0.05
CA GLY A 164 -0.72 39.43 0.11
C GLY A 164 -1.83 39.86 1.08
N LYS A 165 -2.62 38.92 1.60
CA LYS A 165 -3.80 39.21 2.45
C LYS A 165 -3.70 38.63 3.85
N PHE A 166 -2.95 37.54 3.99
CA PHE A 166 -2.78 36.81 5.23
C PHE A 166 -1.30 36.66 5.54
N THR A 167 -0.98 36.57 6.83
CA THR A 167 0.38 36.26 7.28
C THR A 167 0.71 34.80 7.03
N ASN A 168 2.00 34.45 7.07
CA ASN A 168 2.45 33.08 6.86
C ASN A 168 1.83 32.09 7.86
N ALA A 169 1.71 32.47 9.14
CA ALA A 169 1.09 31.64 10.17
C ALA A 169 -0.40 31.38 9.88
N GLN A 170 -1.13 32.38 9.38
CA GLN A 170 -2.52 32.25 8.96
C GLN A 170 -2.66 31.34 7.73
N VAL A 171 -1.80 31.52 6.73
CA VAL A 171 -1.79 30.69 5.52
C VAL A 171 -1.48 29.24 5.85
N ASP A 172 -0.47 29.00 6.69
CA ASP A 172 -0.12 27.65 7.13
C ASP A 172 -1.24 27.00 7.92
N PHE A 173 -1.97 27.75 8.76
CA PHE A 173 -3.16 27.22 9.44
C PHE A 173 -4.26 26.80 8.45
N LEU A 174 -4.52 27.62 7.43
CA LEU A 174 -5.53 27.33 6.41
C LEU A 174 -5.18 26.08 5.59
N ILE A 175 -3.90 25.90 5.23
CA ILE A 175 -3.42 24.77 4.43
C ILE A 175 -3.35 23.49 5.27
N SER A 176 -2.72 23.57 6.45
CA SER A 176 -2.41 22.37 7.25
C SER A 176 -3.53 21.95 8.20
N ARG A 177 -4.52 22.83 8.45
CA ARG A 177 -5.58 22.65 9.46
C ARG A 177 -5.05 22.16 10.82
N LYS A 178 -3.84 22.57 11.18
CA LYS A 178 -3.25 22.21 12.48
C LYS A 178 -4.10 22.79 13.61
N PRO A 179 -4.36 22.03 14.69
CA PRO A 179 -5.19 22.50 15.79
C PRO A 179 -4.53 23.62 16.61
N ILE A 180 -3.20 23.73 16.54
CA ILE A 180 -2.41 24.70 17.30
C ILE A 180 -1.57 25.52 16.32
N VAL A 181 -1.78 26.84 16.37
CA VAL A 181 -1.00 27.83 15.60
C VAL A 181 -0.08 28.57 16.54
N ARG A 182 1.18 28.74 16.11
CA ARG A 182 2.09 29.70 16.74
C ARG A 182 1.90 31.04 16.05
N TRP A 183 1.22 31.95 16.73
CA TRP A 183 0.97 33.31 16.23
C TRP A 183 2.24 34.14 16.31
N GLU A 184 2.54 34.86 15.23
CA GLU A 184 3.65 35.81 15.18
C GLU A 184 3.25 37.16 15.79
N GLU A 185 4.23 38.01 16.07
CA GLU A 185 3.96 39.32 16.69
C GLU A 185 3.07 40.21 15.81
N GLU A 186 3.24 40.12 14.49
CA GLU A 186 2.40 40.83 13.51
C GLU A 186 0.93 40.37 13.59
N ASP A 187 0.67 39.06 13.68
CA ASP A 187 -0.67 38.51 13.83
C ASP A 187 -1.36 39.04 15.08
N ILE A 188 -0.63 39.06 16.19
CA ILE A 188 -1.12 39.52 17.48
C ILE A 188 -1.42 41.01 17.42
N SER A 189 -0.52 41.81 16.83
CA SER A 189 -0.70 43.26 16.66
C SER A 189 -1.95 43.57 15.83
N ASN A 190 -2.09 42.91 14.67
CA ASN A 190 -3.26 43.07 13.79
C ASN A 190 -4.56 42.64 14.48
N ALA A 191 -4.54 41.51 15.20
CA ALA A 191 -5.70 41.02 15.95
C ALA A 191 -6.11 41.98 17.09
N ILE A 192 -5.14 42.56 17.81
CA ILE A 192 -5.41 43.59 18.83
C ILE A 192 -6.00 44.84 18.17
N ALA A 193 -5.47 45.28 17.04
CA ALA A 193 -5.99 46.43 16.30
C ALA A 193 -7.45 46.23 15.88
N ILE A 194 -7.79 45.07 15.30
CA ILE A 194 -9.18 44.72 14.92
C ILE A 194 -10.08 44.70 16.15
N ARG A 195 -9.64 44.07 17.25
CA ARG A 195 -10.41 44.00 18.49
C ARG A 195 -10.65 45.38 19.12
N ARG A 196 -9.64 46.26 19.06
CA ARG A 196 -9.72 47.66 19.52
C ARG A 196 -10.78 48.42 18.73
N LEU A 197 -10.86 48.22 17.41
CA LEU A 197 -11.86 48.85 16.57
C LEU A 197 -13.28 48.39 16.92
N SER A 198 -13.49 47.07 17.07
CA SER A 198 -14.77 46.53 17.49
C SER A 198 -14.64 45.11 18.01
N THR A 199 -15.02 44.91 19.27
CA THR A 199 -15.06 43.56 19.87
C THR A 199 -16.10 42.68 19.17
N LYS A 200 -17.25 43.23 18.73
CA LYS A 200 -18.28 42.46 18.01
C LYS A 200 -17.77 42.00 16.64
N SER A 201 -17.10 42.89 15.91
CA SER A 201 -16.53 42.56 14.60
C SER A 201 -15.46 41.49 14.71
N TYR A 202 -14.60 41.58 15.73
CA TYR A 202 -13.61 40.55 16.00
C TYR A 202 -14.22 39.16 16.21
N HIS A 203 -15.27 39.05 17.05
CA HIS A 203 -15.96 37.78 17.26
C HIS A 203 -16.68 37.28 16.01
N PHE A 204 -17.23 38.18 15.19
CA PHE A 204 -17.86 37.81 13.93
C PHE A 204 -16.82 37.24 12.94
N LEU A 205 -15.68 37.90 12.78
CA LEU A 205 -14.59 37.46 11.90
C LEU A 205 -14.04 36.08 12.35
N HIS A 206 -13.79 35.92 13.65
CA HIS A 206 -13.26 34.67 14.20
C HIS A 206 -14.29 33.52 14.19
N ASN A 207 -15.51 33.74 14.68
CA ASN A 207 -16.49 32.66 14.90
C ASN A 207 -17.45 32.41 13.74
N LYS A 208 -17.74 33.42 12.90
CA LYS A 208 -18.72 33.30 11.81
C LYS A 208 -18.04 33.20 10.45
N MET A 209 -17.05 34.06 10.20
CA MET A 209 -16.29 34.03 8.94
C MET A 209 -15.11 33.06 8.97
N MET A 210 -14.83 32.42 10.11
CA MET A 210 -13.74 31.45 10.30
C MET A 210 -12.39 31.98 9.82
N ILE A 211 -12.16 33.28 9.99
CA ILE A 211 -10.88 33.90 9.68
C ILE A 211 -9.87 33.45 10.74
N PRO A 212 -8.65 33.03 10.34
CA PRO A 212 -7.62 32.58 11.26
C PRO A 212 -7.12 33.75 12.11
N LEU A 213 -7.76 33.96 13.26
CA LEU A 213 -7.36 34.95 14.25
C LEU A 213 -7.01 34.23 15.56
N PRO A 214 -6.09 34.80 16.37
CA PRO A 214 -5.83 34.29 17.71
C PRO A 214 -7.11 34.21 18.54
N SER A 215 -7.14 33.35 19.56
CA SER A 215 -8.25 33.38 20.51
C SER A 215 -8.18 34.61 21.42
N VAL A 216 -9.31 35.01 22.01
CA VAL A 216 -9.36 36.09 23.01
C VAL A 216 -8.43 35.82 24.20
N THR A 217 -8.34 34.55 24.63
CA THR A 217 -7.44 34.14 25.72
C THR A 217 -5.98 34.30 25.33
N THR A 218 -5.64 33.98 24.08
CA THR A 218 -4.30 34.24 23.53
C THR A 218 -3.99 35.73 23.55
N LEU A 219 -4.90 36.58 23.06
CA LEU A 219 -4.70 38.03 23.10
C LEU A 219 -4.49 38.55 24.52
N LYS A 220 -5.31 38.11 25.48
CA LYS A 220 -5.16 38.50 26.90
C LYS A 220 -3.78 38.11 27.45
N ARG A 221 -3.30 36.90 27.15
CA ARG A 221 -1.97 36.42 27.57
C ARG A 221 -0.83 37.22 26.95
N TRP A 222 -1.01 37.70 25.73
CA TRP A 222 -0.01 38.57 25.08
C TRP A 222 -0.02 39.97 25.69
N VAL A 223 -1.20 40.55 25.89
CA VAL A 223 -1.36 41.88 26.52
C VAL A 223 -0.89 41.88 27.97
N SER A 224 -1.08 40.79 28.72
CA SER A 224 -0.63 40.68 30.12
C SER A 224 0.88 40.73 30.28
N LYS A 225 1.66 40.56 29.20
CA LYS A 225 3.12 40.76 29.22
C LYS A 225 3.49 42.25 29.29
N ILE A 226 2.56 43.15 28.96
CA ILE A 226 2.76 44.59 28.99
C ILE A 226 2.44 45.06 30.41
N SER A 227 3.48 45.37 31.18
CA SER A 227 3.35 45.97 32.51
C SER A 227 3.03 47.46 32.38
N VAL A 228 1.89 47.89 32.93
CA VAL A 228 1.53 49.29 33.06
C VAL A 228 1.55 49.63 34.55
N GLU A 229 2.62 50.30 34.97
CA GLU A 229 2.82 50.71 36.37
C GLU A 229 2.37 52.17 36.56
N PRO A 230 1.87 52.55 37.75
CA PRO A 230 1.60 53.94 38.09
C PRO A 230 2.87 54.80 37.95
N GLY A 231 2.71 56.03 37.47
CA GLY A 231 3.81 56.97 37.28
C GLY A 231 4.11 57.22 35.80
N ILE A 232 5.40 57.32 35.46
CA ILE A 232 5.84 57.68 34.11
C ILE A 232 5.92 56.42 33.23
N LEU A 233 5.15 56.38 32.14
CA LEU A 233 5.17 55.27 31.18
C LEU A 233 6.42 55.33 30.29
N HIS A 234 7.57 54.88 30.80
CA HIS A 234 8.85 54.91 30.10
C HIS A 234 8.82 54.17 28.74
N SER A 235 8.10 53.05 28.64
CA SER A 235 7.96 52.30 27.38
C SER A 235 7.35 53.14 26.26
N VAL A 236 6.32 53.94 26.58
CA VAL A 236 5.67 54.84 25.63
C VAL A 236 6.58 56.01 25.27
N LEU A 237 7.27 56.60 26.26
CA LEU A 237 8.23 57.68 26.01
C LEU A 237 9.38 57.25 25.09
N ARG A 238 9.87 56.01 25.22
CA ARG A 238 10.89 55.45 24.30
C ARG A 238 10.36 55.36 22.86
N LEU A 239 9.12 54.91 22.69
CA LEU A 239 8.48 54.83 21.37
C LEU A 239 8.28 56.23 20.76
N LEU A 240 7.81 57.18 21.56
CA LEU A 240 7.64 58.59 21.15
C LEU A 240 8.97 59.24 20.81
N LYS A 241 10.04 58.97 21.58
CA LYS A 241 11.39 59.45 21.28
C LYS A 241 11.82 58.98 19.89
N HIS A 242 11.67 57.69 19.60
CA HIS A 242 12.01 57.12 18.30
C HIS A 242 11.20 57.73 17.15
N GLN A 243 9.89 57.99 17.37
CA GLN A 243 9.09 58.73 16.39
C GLN A 243 9.57 60.18 16.21
N SER A 244 9.95 60.85 17.30
CA SER A 244 10.40 62.25 17.27
C SER A 244 11.71 62.45 16.51
N GLU A 245 12.55 61.42 16.39
CA GLU A 245 13.79 61.45 15.60
C GLU A 245 13.52 61.61 14.10
N ARG A 246 12.33 61.25 13.63
CA ARG A 246 11.89 61.38 12.24
C ARG A 246 11.14 62.69 11.98
N MET A 247 10.94 63.52 13.01
CA MET A 247 10.20 64.78 12.95
C MET A 247 11.15 65.96 12.88
N THR A 248 10.74 67.02 12.18
CA THR A 248 11.44 68.30 12.15
C THR A 248 11.32 69.02 13.50
N ASP A 249 12.21 69.98 13.79
CA ASP A 249 12.18 70.72 15.06
C ASP A 249 10.83 71.41 15.34
N LYS A 250 10.13 71.83 14.27
CA LYS A 250 8.78 72.42 14.37
C LYS A 250 7.72 71.39 14.75
N GLU A 251 7.80 70.17 14.22
CA GLU A 251 6.87 69.08 14.52
C GLU A 251 7.10 68.48 15.92
N ARG A 252 8.32 68.63 16.46
CA ARG A 252 8.67 68.17 17.81
C ARG A 252 8.14 69.09 18.92
N LEU A 253 7.69 70.29 18.59
CA LEU A 253 7.10 71.21 19.56
C LEU A 253 5.74 70.67 20.03
N CYS A 254 5.64 70.27 21.29
CA CYS A 254 4.42 69.75 21.88
C CYS A 254 4.07 70.47 23.19
N THR A 255 2.79 70.41 23.58
CA THR A 255 2.30 70.91 24.87
C THR A 255 1.86 69.72 25.71
N LEU A 256 2.25 69.69 26.98
CA LEU A 256 1.78 68.69 27.94
C LEU A 256 0.55 69.24 28.67
N SER A 257 -0.62 68.68 28.39
CA SER A 257 -1.86 68.95 29.12
C SER A 257 -2.22 67.76 30.01
N MET A 258 -2.59 68.02 31.26
CA MET A 258 -2.96 67.02 32.26
C MET A 258 -4.27 67.43 32.91
N ASP A 259 -5.12 66.45 33.17
CA ASP A 259 -6.42 66.62 33.84
C ASP A 259 -6.71 65.36 34.67
N GLU A 260 -7.56 65.49 35.69
CA GLU A 260 -7.92 64.41 36.59
C GLU A 260 -9.30 63.85 36.23
N THR A 261 -9.46 62.53 36.29
CA THR A 261 -10.75 61.87 36.03
C THR A 261 -11.23 61.12 37.27
N SER A 262 -12.48 61.37 37.67
CA SER A 262 -13.12 60.63 38.75
C SER A 262 -13.52 59.24 38.24
N VAL A 263 -12.97 58.19 38.85
CA VAL A 263 -13.34 56.79 38.61
C VAL A 263 -14.17 56.26 39.77
N CYS A 264 -15.18 55.43 39.48
CA CYS A 264 -16.01 54.82 40.51
C CYS A 264 -15.17 53.77 41.28
N GLY A 265 -15.13 53.89 42.61
CA GLY A 265 -14.30 53.04 43.46
C GLY A 265 -14.92 51.68 43.71
N GLU A 266 -14.69 50.74 42.81
CA GLU A 266 -14.83 49.30 43.09
C GLU A 266 -13.49 48.63 42.81
N TRP A 267 -12.66 48.51 43.85
CA TRP A 267 -11.43 47.73 43.82
C TRP A 267 -11.74 46.33 44.35
N THR A 268 -11.98 45.38 43.44
CA THR A 268 -12.02 43.93 43.74
C THR A 268 -11.12 43.19 42.78
#